data_AF-A0A5N6DLI7-F1
#
_entry.id   AF-A0A5N6DLI7-F1
#
_cell.length_a   1.000
_cell.length_b   1.000
_cell.length_c   1.000
_cell.angle_alpha   90.00
_cell.angle_beta   90.00
_cell.angle_gamma   90.00
#
_symmetry.space_group_name_H-M   'P 1'
#
loop_
_entity.id
_entity.type
_entity.pdbx_description
1 polymer ?
#
loop_
_entity_poly.entity_id
_entity_poly.type
_entity_poly.pdbx_seq_one_letter_code
_entity_poly.pdbx_strand_id
1 'polypeptide(L)'
;MVKDLTFDVRFDNELAHNYYGDGKELAEHMREIYHDKNLQFPNEFQSTLTTPPVHFMSVEALDEADVEELRKVNVPPGLNIEILDLNM
;
A
#
# COMPACT_ATOMS: atom_id res chain seq x y z
N MET A 1 -14.27 -13.72 7.78
CA MET A 1 -12.92 -13.70 8.39
C MET A 1 -12.18 -12.52 7.76
N VAL A 2 -10.92 -12.28 8.13
CA VAL A 2 -10.08 -11.26 7.50
C VAL A 2 -9.08 -11.97 6.60
N LYS A 3 -8.73 -11.34 5.47
CA LYS A 3 -7.64 -11.78 4.60
C LYS A 3 -6.53 -10.75 4.62
N ASP A 4 -5.30 -11.26 4.57
CA ASP A 4 -4.09 -10.46 4.47
C ASP A 4 -3.75 -10.21 3.00
N LEU A 5 -3.69 -8.94 2.61
CA LEU A 5 -3.21 -8.50 1.31
C LEU A 5 -1.83 -7.88 1.48
N THR A 6 -0.92 -8.15 0.54
CA THR A 6 0.37 -7.45 0.51
C THR A 6 0.28 -6.31 -0.50
N PHE A 7 0.55 -5.10 -0.02
CA PHE A 7 0.66 -3.91 -0.85
C PHE A 7 2.14 -3.59 -1.04
N ASP A 8 2.59 -3.77 -2.27
CA ASP A 8 3.94 -3.44 -2.72
C ASP A 8 3.91 -1.98 -3.21
N VAL A 9 4.34 -1.07 -2.36
CA VAL A 9 4.37 0.36 -2.63
C VAL A 9 5.74 0.75 -3.17
N ARG A 10 5.74 1.26 -4.40
CA ARG A 10 6.92 1.74 -5.13
C ARG A 10 6.78 3.22 -5.43
N PHE A 11 7.91 3.91 -5.49
CA PHE A 11 7.98 5.30 -5.89
C PHE A 11 8.55 5.43 -7.29
N ASP A 12 7.98 6.32 -8.10
CA ASP A 12 8.47 6.56 -9.46
C ASP A 12 9.89 7.18 -9.46
N ASN A 13 10.23 7.94 -8.42
CA ASN A 13 11.52 8.60 -8.24
C ASN A 13 11.73 9.05 -6.78
N GLU A 14 12.92 9.58 -6.49
CA GLU A 14 13.29 10.09 -5.16
C GLU A 14 12.46 11.29 -4.71
N LEU A 15 11.93 12.12 -5.62
CA LEU A 15 11.07 13.25 -5.23
C LEU A 15 9.73 12.75 -4.69
N ALA A 16 9.17 11.71 -5.29
CA ALA A 16 7.96 11.06 -4.79
C ALA A 16 8.21 10.44 -3.42
N HIS A 17 9.33 9.72 -3.24
CA HIS A 17 9.71 9.17 -1.93
C HIS A 17 9.87 10.26 -0.86
N ASN A 18 10.53 11.38 -1.18
CA ASN A 18 10.65 12.51 -0.25
C ASN A 18 9.31 13.20 0.06
N TYR A 19 8.30 13.07 -0.80
CA TYR A 19 6.98 13.68 -0.60
C TYR A 19 6.04 12.80 0.24
N TYR A 20 6.00 11.49 -0.04
CA TYR A 20 5.12 10.53 0.63
C TYR A 20 5.75 9.88 1.88
N GLY A 21 7.08 10.00 2.01
CA GLY A 21 7.83 9.53 3.16
C GLY A 21 7.86 8.02 3.32
N ASP A 22 8.16 7.61 4.56
CA ASP A 22 8.30 6.21 4.99
C ASP A 22 7.47 5.95 6.26
N GLY A 23 7.33 4.67 6.63
CA GLY A 23 6.71 4.25 7.89
C GLY A 23 5.30 4.81 8.07
N LYS A 24 5.09 5.52 9.18
CA LYS A 24 3.77 6.07 9.55
C LYS A 24 3.24 7.09 8.54
N GLU A 25 4.11 7.93 7.97
CA GLU A 25 3.70 8.97 7.01
C GLU A 25 3.12 8.34 5.75
N LEU A 26 3.85 7.38 5.17
CA LEU A 26 3.36 6.62 4.02
C LEU A 26 2.08 5.84 4.36
N ALA A 27 2.00 5.23 5.55
CA ALA A 27 0.80 4.52 5.98
C ALA A 27 -0.43 5.44 6.09
N GLU A 28 -0.26 6.70 6.50
CA GLU A 28 -1.34 7.70 6.52
C GLU A 28 -1.80 8.04 5.11
N HIS A 29 -0.88 8.29 4.18
CA HIS A 29 -1.23 8.48 2.77
C HIS A 29 -1.97 7.27 2.17
N MET A 30 -1.54 6.05 2.49
CA MET A 30 -2.22 4.84 2.04
C MET A 30 -3.65 4.73 2.58
N ARG A 31 -3.88 5.10 3.85
CA ARG A 31 -5.24 5.16 4.42
C ARG A 31 -6.09 6.22 3.74
N GLU A 32 -5.51 7.35 3.37
CA GLU A 32 -6.21 8.39 2.61
C GLU A 32 -6.56 7.94 1.19
N ILE A 33 -5.67 7.24 0.50
CA ILE A 33 -5.92 6.74 -0.86
C ILE A 33 -7.03 5.67 -0.87
N TYR A 34 -7.08 4.82 0.16
CA TYR A 34 -8.00 3.68 0.27
C TYR A 34 -9.11 3.86 1.32
N HIS A 35 -9.44 5.09 1.71
CA HIS A 35 -10.28 5.38 2.88
C HIS A 35 -11.66 4.69 2.86
N ASP A 36 -12.26 4.51 1.68
CA ASP A 36 -13.59 3.88 1.51
C ASP A 36 -13.54 2.35 1.31
N LYS A 37 -12.36 1.74 1.40
CA LYS A 37 -12.17 0.33 1.08
C LYS A 37 -12.17 -0.60 2.30
N ASN A 38 -12.44 -0.06 3.49
CA ASN A 38 -12.46 -0.82 4.76
C ASN A 38 -11.18 -1.65 4.97
N LEU A 39 -10.02 -1.04 4.72
CA LEU A 39 -8.70 -1.65 4.88
C LEU A 39 -8.02 -1.17 6.16
N GLN A 40 -7.27 -2.05 6.83
CA GLN A 40 -6.40 -1.68 7.95
C GLN A 40 -4.94 -1.73 7.50
N PHE A 41 -4.33 -0.56 7.38
CA PHE A 41 -2.90 -0.44 7.05
C PHE A 41 -2.04 -0.46 8.33
N PRO A 42 -0.91 -1.17 8.34
CA PRO A 42 0.04 -1.15 9.45
C PRO A 42 0.87 0.13 9.42
N ASN A 43 1.38 0.58 10.58
CA ASN A 43 2.33 1.70 10.65
C ASN A 43 3.78 1.27 10.43
N GLU A 44 4.04 -0.03 10.53
CA GLU A 44 5.36 -0.64 10.40
C GLU A 44 5.29 -1.72 9.33
N PHE A 45 6.27 -1.75 8.44
CA PHE A 45 6.32 -2.65 7.32
C PHE A 45 7.76 -2.88 6.89
N GLN A 46 7.97 -3.89 6.07
CA GLN A 46 9.29 -4.21 5.54
C GLN A 46 9.60 -3.32 4.34
N SER A 47 10.89 -3.04 4.15
CA SER A 47 11.38 -2.19 3.06
C SER A 47 12.64 -2.81 2.45
N THR A 48 12.81 -2.66 1.14
CA THR A 48 14.10 -2.97 0.50
C THR A 48 15.17 -1.95 0.89
N LEU A 49 16.44 -2.32 0.67
CA LEU A 49 17.60 -1.43 0.88
C LEU A 49 17.96 -0.63 -0.39
N THR A 50 16.99 -0.39 -1.27
CA THR A 50 17.17 0.38 -2.51
C THR A 50 16.80 1.85 -2.30
N THR A 51 17.11 2.70 -3.27
CA THR A 51 16.75 4.13 -3.23
C THR A 51 16.08 4.51 -4.57
N PRO A 52 14.77 4.83 -4.58
CA PRO A 52 13.84 4.74 -3.45
C PRO A 52 13.58 3.28 -3.01
N PRO A 53 13.19 3.05 -1.76
CA PRO A 53 12.83 1.71 -1.26
C PRO A 53 11.52 1.24 -1.88
N VAL A 54 11.30 -0.07 -1.85
CA VAL A 54 9.99 -0.71 -2.05
C VAL A 54 9.48 -1.13 -0.69
N HIS A 55 8.24 -0.76 -0.37
CA HIS A 55 7.61 -1.08 0.91
C HIS A 55 6.58 -2.19 0.74
N PHE A 56 6.61 -3.17 1.65
CA PHE A 56 5.70 -4.31 1.66
C PHE A 56 4.78 -4.22 2.87
N MET A 57 3.56 -3.72 2.66
CA MET A 57 2.58 -3.55 3.73
C MET A 57 1.62 -4.74 3.78
N SER A 58 1.53 -5.40 4.94
CA SER A 58 0.50 -6.40 5.20
C SER A 58 -0.80 -5.71 5.65
N VAL A 59 -1.75 -5.60 4.73
CA VAL A 59 -3.01 -4.87 4.90
C VAL A 59 -4.12 -5.87 5.19
N GLU A 60 -4.80 -5.71 6.32
CA GLU A 60 -5.95 -6.54 6.64
C GLU A 60 -7.18 -6.01 5.91
N ALA A 61 -7.87 -6.91 5.19
CA ALA A 61 -9.12 -6.65 4.50
C ALA A 61 -10.19 -7.64 4.97
N LEU A 62 -11.46 -7.26 4.83
CA LEU A 62 -12.55 -8.24 4.96
C LEU A 62 -12.45 -9.28 3.83
N ASP A 63 -12.83 -10.53 4.08
CA ASP A 63 -12.80 -11.60 3.06
C ASP A 63 -13.54 -11.22 1.77
N GLU A 64 -14.64 -10.46 1.90
CA GLU A 64 -15.46 -9.98 0.78
C GLU A 64 -14.83 -8.84 -0.02
N ALA A 65 -13.66 -8.32 0.39
CA ALA A 65 -12.99 -7.25 -0.32
C ALA A 65 -12.56 -7.71 -1.72
N ASP A 66 -13.07 -7.03 -2.74
CA ASP A 66 -12.74 -7.28 -4.14
C ASP A 66 -11.39 -6.66 -4.48
N VAL A 67 -10.37 -7.52 -4.65
CA VAL A 67 -8.99 -7.11 -4.98
C VAL A 67 -8.93 -6.37 -6.32
N GLU A 68 -9.79 -6.72 -7.28
CA GLU A 68 -9.82 -6.06 -8.59
C GLU A 68 -10.37 -4.62 -8.45
N GLU A 69 -11.28 -4.38 -7.52
CA GLU A 69 -11.74 -3.03 -7.20
C GLU A 69 -10.68 -2.22 -6.45
N LEU A 70 -9.87 -2.85 -5.59
CA LEU A 70 -8.74 -2.20 -4.93
C LEU A 70 -7.67 -1.77 -5.94
N ARG A 71 -7.41 -2.58 -6.98
CA ARG A 71 -6.47 -2.28 -8.06
C ARG A 71 -6.92 -1.13 -8.97
N LYS A 72 -8.22 -0.81 -9.00
CA LYS A 72 -8.79 0.31 -9.76
C LYS A 72 -8.80 1.64 -9.00
N VAL A 73 -8.39 1.64 -7.73
CA VAL A 73 -8.28 2.88 -6.94
C VAL A 73 -7.31 3.84 -7.64
N ASN A 74 -7.70 5.11 -7.72
CA ASN A 74 -6.87 6.12 -8.35
C ASN A 74 -5.70 6.47 -7.45
N VAL A 75 -4.54 5.88 -7.76
CA VAL A 75 -3.28 6.14 -7.06
C VAL A 75 -2.72 7.48 -7.53
N PRO A 76 -2.36 8.40 -6.61
CA PRO A 76 -1.80 9.69 -6.99
C PRO A 76 -0.43 9.53 -7.68
N PRO A 77 -0.03 10.49 -8.52
CA PRO A 77 1.21 10.39 -9.28
C PRO A 77 2.43 10.26 -8.36
N GLY A 78 3.43 9.50 -8.81
CA GLY A 78 4.64 9.23 -8.04
C GLY A 78 4.57 7.94 -7.21
N LEU A 79 3.39 7.35 -7.04
CA LEU A 79 3.20 6.04 -6.40
C LEU A 79 2.77 4.99 -7.41
N ASN A 80 3.33 3.79 -7.27
CA ASN A 80 2.91 2.60 -7.97
C ASN A 80 2.65 1.50 -6.94
N ILE A 81 1.41 1.03 -6.87
CA ILE A 81 0.95 0.09 -5.85
C ILE A 81 0.55 -1.20 -6.53
N GLU A 82 1.22 -2.29 -6.18
CA GLU A 82 0.85 -3.63 -6.60
C GLU A 82 0.25 -4.40 -5.42
N ILE A 83 -0.92 -5.01 -5.63
CA ILE A 83 -1.67 -5.72 -4.58
C ILE A 83 -1.60 -7.22 -4.86
N LEU A 84 -0.98 -7.95 -3.94
CA LEU A 84 -0.83 -9.39 -3.96
C LEU A 84 -1.77 -10.01 -2.94
N ASP A 85 -2.56 -11.00 -3.37
CA ASP A 85 -3.38 -11.84 -2.49
C ASP A 85 -2.64 -13.17 -2.32
N LEU A 86 -2.10 -13.41 -1.12
CA LEU A 86 -1.28 -14.59 -0.82
C LEU A 86 -2.12 -15.83 -0.48
N ASN A 87 -3.44 -15.68 -0.37
CA ASN A 87 -4.37 -16.74 0.06
C ASN A 87 -5.14 -17.42 -1.10
N MET A 88 -4.53 -17.54 -2.29
CA MET A 88 -5.10 -18.35 -3.38
C MET A 88 -5.32 -19.82 -2.99
#